data_AF-A0A665U7E7-F1
#
_entry.id   AF-A0A665U7E7-F1
#
_cell.length_a   1.000
_cell.length_b   1.000
_cell.length_c   1.000
_cell.angle_alpha   90.00
_cell.angle_beta   90.00
_cell.angle_gamma   90.00
#
_symmetry.space_group_name_H-M   'P 1'
#
loop_
_entity.id
_entity.type
_entity.pdbx_description
1 polymer ?
#
loop_
_entity_poly.entity_id
_entity_poly.type
_entity_poly.pdbx_seq_one_letter_code
_entity_poly.pdbx_strand_id
1 'polypeptide(L)'
;MSGGPAVRVSIESSCEKQVQEVALDGTETYVPPLSMSQNLAKLAQRIDFSQGSDSEEDGVDSELRDREWGKQETEEEEVKFQPSLWPWDSVRNNLRSALTEMCVLYDVLSVVKEKKYMALDPVSQDPTTPQVFQLISKKKSLATAAQLLLKGAEKLTKSVAENQENRRQRDFNSELLRLRSQWKLRKVGDKILGDLSYRSAGSLFPHHGTFEVIKNTDIDLDKKIPEDYCPLDVQIPSDLEGSAYIKVSIQKQAPDIGDLGTINLFWRPPKTKAGIPWHVKLEAAQNVLLCKEIFAQLSREAVQIKSQIPHIVVKNQIISQPFPGLQLSISLCHSTGEKKSHRLSPEKPKPDDHLYVLEHNLHQMMREFHKQQLSSVVMPHPASAPFGHKRLRLAGPLAYDKTEISSLQQSEGLLEKIIKQAKHIFLRSRSIQLQLNIGVEQIRVVHRDGRVITLSHQEQELQDFLLSQMSQHQVHAVQQLAKVMGWHVLSFSNHVGLGPVESIGNASAVTVASPNGEHAISVRNGPEGGCKVLVQFPRSQTKELPKSDVIQDTKWSHLRGPNKEVHWSKMEGRNFVYKMELLMAALTPCP
;
A
#
# COMPACT_ATOMS: atom_id res chain seq x y z
N MET A 1 7.56 -15.59 47.35
CA MET A 1 8.74 -14.95 46.73
C MET A 1 8.58 -13.45 46.88
N SER A 2 9.52 -12.81 47.58
CA SER A 2 9.55 -11.39 47.92
C SER A 2 9.64 -10.52 46.66
N GLY A 3 8.69 -9.61 46.48
CA GLY A 3 8.73 -8.58 45.45
C GLY A 3 9.73 -7.48 45.85
N GLY A 4 10.80 -7.32 45.06
CA GLY A 4 11.73 -6.20 45.23
C GLY A 4 11.04 -4.85 44.95
N PRO A 5 11.58 -3.75 45.49
CA PRO A 5 10.97 -2.43 45.36
C PRO A 5 10.96 -1.97 43.90
N ALA A 6 9.84 -1.36 43.48
CA ALA A 6 9.66 -0.80 42.15
C ALA A 6 10.68 0.32 41.90
N VAL A 7 11.46 0.20 40.83
CA VAL A 7 12.34 1.27 40.35
C VAL A 7 11.47 2.47 39.96
N ARG A 8 11.58 3.59 40.70
CA ARG A 8 11.01 4.87 40.28
C ARG A 8 11.84 5.40 39.10
N VAL A 9 11.34 5.17 37.89
CA VAL A 9 11.85 5.84 36.69
C VAL A 9 11.12 7.19 36.57
N SER A 10 11.82 8.28 36.87
CA SER A 10 11.41 9.63 36.48
C SER A 10 11.91 9.88 35.05
N ILE A 11 10.99 9.97 34.10
CA ILE A 11 11.29 10.44 32.74
C ILE A 11 11.37 11.97 32.86
N GLU A 12 12.56 12.54 32.68
CA GLU A 12 12.68 13.99 32.50
C GLU A 12 11.82 14.40 31.30
N SER A 13 10.94 15.37 31.49
CA SER A 13 10.22 16.01 30.40
C SER A 13 11.24 16.51 29.39
N SER A 14 11.10 16.12 28.12
CA SER A 14 11.88 16.67 27.01
C SER A 14 11.93 18.19 27.15
N CYS A 15 13.12 18.76 27.33
CA CYS A 15 13.30 20.18 27.61
C CYS A 15 12.45 21.02 26.66
N GLU A 16 11.37 21.62 27.17
CA GLU A 16 10.59 22.59 26.42
C GLU A 16 11.54 23.73 26.06
N LYS A 17 11.58 24.10 24.77
CA LYS A 17 12.48 25.14 24.28
C LYS A 17 12.11 26.44 25.01
N GLN A 18 13.04 26.96 25.81
CA GLN A 18 12.82 28.22 26.52
C GLN A 18 12.69 29.36 25.49
N VAL A 19 11.58 30.11 25.55
CA VAL A 19 11.34 31.27 24.68
C VAL A 19 12.32 32.38 25.09
N GLN A 20 13.08 32.90 24.13
CA GLN A 20 14.06 33.96 24.32
C GLN A 20 13.41 35.34 24.28
N GLU A 21 12.52 35.55 23.31
CA GLU A 21 11.79 36.81 23.13
C GLU A 21 10.52 36.55 22.31
N VAL A 22 9.46 37.33 22.56
CA VAL A 22 8.25 37.36 21.75
C VAL A 22 8.14 38.75 21.14
N ALA A 23 8.21 38.83 19.82
CA ALA A 23 8.12 40.10 19.10
C ALA A 23 6.69 40.68 19.15
N LEU A 24 6.55 41.99 18.91
CA LEU A 24 5.27 42.72 18.96
C LEU A 24 4.23 42.25 17.91
N ASP A 25 4.65 41.44 16.95
CA ASP A 25 3.82 40.77 15.95
C ASP A 25 3.35 39.35 16.38
N GLY A 26 3.75 38.91 17.58
CA GLY A 26 3.41 37.61 18.15
C GLY A 26 4.36 36.47 17.77
N THR A 27 5.48 36.77 17.10
CA THR A 27 6.45 35.73 16.70
C THR A 27 7.39 35.38 17.87
N GLU A 28 7.39 34.11 18.30
CA GLU A 28 8.27 33.61 19.37
C GLU A 28 9.64 33.20 18.81
N THR A 29 10.71 33.74 19.40
CA THR A 29 12.09 33.35 19.11
C THR A 29 12.59 32.43 20.22
N TYR A 30 12.95 31.19 19.90
CA TYR A 30 13.36 30.18 20.87
C TYR A 30 14.88 30.13 21.06
N VAL A 31 15.33 29.89 22.30
CA VAL A 31 16.75 29.65 22.57
C VAL A 31 17.18 28.33 21.90
N PRO A 32 18.19 28.34 21.02
CA PRO A 32 18.71 27.11 20.42
C PRO A 32 19.36 26.22 21.51
N PRO A 33 19.17 24.88 21.46
CA PRO A 33 19.77 23.99 22.44
C PRO A 33 21.29 24.09 22.38
N LEU A 34 21.93 24.13 23.55
CA LEU A 34 23.39 24.16 23.66
C LEU A 34 23.98 22.96 22.90
N SER A 35 24.98 23.21 22.07
CA SER A 35 25.74 22.12 21.45
C SER A 35 26.45 21.30 22.54
N MET A 36 26.84 20.06 22.21
CA MET A 36 27.53 19.18 23.17
C MET A 36 28.81 19.84 23.73
N SER A 37 29.54 20.61 22.91
CA SER A 37 30.72 21.37 23.35
C SER A 37 30.38 22.59 24.22
N GLN A 38 29.26 23.27 23.97
CA GLN A 38 28.79 24.40 24.79
C GLN A 38 28.25 23.92 26.14
N ASN A 39 27.58 22.78 26.18
CA ASN A 39 27.11 22.17 27.42
C ASN A 39 28.30 21.72 28.28
N LEU A 40 29.34 21.17 27.65
CA LEU A 40 30.60 20.81 28.31
C LEU A 40 31.35 22.06 28.81
N ALA A 41 31.37 23.16 28.05
CA ALA A 41 31.95 24.42 28.48
C ALA A 41 31.19 25.05 29.66
N LYS A 42 29.86 25.00 29.67
CA LYS A 42 29.02 25.47 30.78
C LYS A 42 29.26 24.66 32.06
N LEU A 43 29.46 23.35 31.93
CA LEU A 43 29.84 22.48 33.05
C LEU A 43 31.28 22.76 33.52
N ALA A 44 32.20 23.02 32.59
CA ALA A 44 33.58 23.36 32.93
C ALA A 44 33.71 24.72 33.63
N GLN A 45 32.86 25.69 33.29
CA GLN A 45 32.80 27.00 33.97
C GLN A 45 32.23 26.92 35.39
N ARG A 46 31.54 25.83 35.74
CA ARG A 46 31.11 25.55 37.12
C ARG A 46 32.21 24.92 37.97
N ILE A 47 33.38 24.65 37.40
CA ILE A 47 34.54 24.16 38.14
C ILE A 47 35.18 25.35 38.83
N ASP A 48 34.98 25.45 40.14
CA ASP A 48 35.72 26.38 40.98
C ASP A 48 37.06 25.74 41.38
N PHE A 49 38.15 26.24 40.80
CA PHE A 49 39.51 25.75 41.06
C PHE A 49 40.14 26.33 42.32
N SER A 50 39.43 27.24 43.02
CA SER A 50 39.94 27.88 44.24
C SER A 50 39.60 27.12 45.52
N GLN A 51 38.66 26.17 45.47
CA GLN A 51 38.35 25.32 46.62
C GLN A 51 39.32 24.13 46.68
N GLY A 52 40.47 24.37 47.30
CA GLY A 52 41.30 23.31 47.89
C GLY A 52 40.56 22.69 49.07
N SER A 53 40.59 21.36 49.15
CA SER A 53 40.06 20.58 50.27
C SER A 53 40.99 20.65 51.48
N ASP A 54 41.22 21.84 52.03
CA ASP A 54 41.91 22.06 53.31
C ASP A 54 41.65 23.48 53.83
N SER A 55 40.71 23.63 54.76
CA SER A 55 40.80 24.58 55.89
C SER A 55 39.57 24.45 56.80
N GLU A 56 39.75 23.89 57.99
CA GLU A 56 38.95 24.24 59.15
C GLU A 56 39.51 25.51 59.82
N GLU A 57 38.62 26.21 60.55
CA GLU A 57 38.83 27.33 61.51
C GLU A 57 39.30 28.70 60.94
N ASP A 58 38.45 29.74 60.95
CA ASP A 58 38.19 30.61 62.11
C ASP A 58 37.45 31.93 61.72
N GLY A 59 36.52 32.40 62.57
CA GLY A 59 36.30 33.83 62.86
C GLY A 59 35.33 34.73 62.06
N VAL A 60 34.13 34.95 62.64
CA VAL A 60 33.38 36.24 62.82
C VAL A 60 32.95 37.05 61.56
N ASP A 61 31.64 37.12 61.23
CA ASP A 61 30.67 38.12 61.75
C ASP A 61 29.29 38.11 61.03
N SER A 62 28.27 38.50 61.79
CA SER A 62 26.99 39.13 61.41
C SER A 62 25.83 38.39 60.68
N GLU A 63 24.80 38.14 61.51
CA GLU A 63 23.37 38.44 61.32
C GLU A 63 22.41 37.42 60.65
N LEU A 64 21.75 36.66 61.55
CA LEU A 64 20.30 36.57 61.77
C LEU A 64 19.34 36.48 60.56
N ARG A 65 18.70 35.30 60.40
CA ARG A 65 17.24 35.16 60.64
C ARG A 65 16.76 33.70 60.65
N ASP A 66 16.30 33.32 61.84
CA ASP A 66 15.20 32.41 62.18
C ASP A 66 15.10 31.02 61.53
N ARG A 67 15.57 30.02 62.28
CA ARG A 67 14.91 28.72 62.33
C ARG A 67 14.76 28.29 63.79
N GLU A 68 13.51 28.25 64.26
CA GLU A 68 13.16 27.62 65.53
C GLU A 68 13.48 26.12 65.48
N TRP A 69 14.14 25.67 66.55
CA TRP A 69 14.69 24.34 66.75
C TRP A 69 13.74 23.52 67.63
N GLY A 70 13.30 22.36 67.13
CA GLY A 70 12.72 21.29 67.94
C GLY A 70 13.66 20.09 67.98
N LYS A 71 14.20 19.80 69.17
CA LYS A 71 15.19 18.76 69.51
C LYS A 71 14.78 17.32 69.16
N GLN A 72 15.74 16.50 68.72
CA GLN A 72 16.24 15.27 69.39
C GLN A 72 17.20 14.53 68.41
N GLU A 73 18.50 14.46 68.76
CA GLU A 73 19.17 13.27 69.32
C GLU A 73 19.18 12.06 68.37
N THR A 74 20.26 11.94 67.59
CA THR A 74 21.29 10.87 67.64
C THR A 74 20.82 9.49 67.21
N GLU A 75 21.30 9.05 66.05
CA GLU A 75 21.89 7.72 65.89
C GLU A 75 22.88 7.74 64.72
N GLU A 76 24.05 7.17 64.98
CA GLU A 76 25.20 7.06 64.09
C GLU A 76 24.86 6.12 62.91
N GLU A 77 24.81 6.64 61.69
CA GLU A 77 25.08 5.82 60.50
C GLU A 77 26.50 6.13 60.03
N GLU A 78 27.38 5.12 60.09
CA GLU A 78 28.66 5.10 59.42
C GLU A 78 28.48 5.46 57.93
N VAL A 79 28.76 6.72 57.58
CA VAL A 79 28.96 7.11 56.19
C VAL A 79 30.27 6.46 55.74
N LYS A 80 30.17 5.28 55.13
CA LYS A 80 31.26 4.71 54.33
C LYS A 80 31.63 5.73 53.26
N PHE A 81 32.71 6.45 53.52
CA PHE A 81 33.39 7.32 52.58
C PHE A 81 33.65 6.52 51.30
N GLN A 82 32.91 6.82 50.23
CA GLN A 82 33.23 6.35 48.89
C GLN A 82 34.29 7.31 48.35
N PRO A 83 35.56 6.92 48.26
CA PRO A 83 36.51 7.78 47.58
C PRO A 83 36.08 7.83 46.12
N SER A 84 35.77 9.03 45.62
CA SER A 84 35.69 9.30 44.19
C SER A 84 37.09 9.12 43.61
N LEU A 85 37.54 7.88 43.44
CA LEU A 85 38.75 7.55 42.71
C LEU A 85 38.45 7.87 41.25
N TRP A 86 38.84 9.07 40.84
CA TRP A 86 38.94 9.37 39.43
C TRP A 86 39.84 8.29 38.81
N PRO A 87 39.49 7.67 37.67
CA PRO A 87 40.22 6.52 37.13
C PRO A 87 41.71 6.78 36.90
N TRP A 88 42.07 8.06 36.79
CA TRP A 88 43.43 8.54 36.58
C TRP A 88 44.15 9.01 37.85
N ASP A 89 43.50 9.02 39.01
CA ASP A 89 44.15 9.46 40.26
C ASP A 89 45.31 8.56 40.64
N SER A 90 45.17 7.24 40.46
CA SER A 90 46.28 6.30 40.68
C SER A 90 47.46 6.60 39.74
N VAL A 91 47.19 6.86 38.46
CA VAL A 91 48.22 7.21 37.47
C VAL A 91 48.88 8.54 37.81
N ARG A 92 48.08 9.57 38.14
CA ARG A 92 48.54 10.90 38.53
C ARG A 92 49.42 10.84 39.77
N ASN A 93 48.99 10.13 40.80
CA ASN A 93 49.70 10.03 42.07
C ASN A 93 51.02 9.27 41.90
N ASN A 94 51.02 8.15 41.18
CA ASN A 94 52.25 7.41 40.90
C ASN A 94 53.25 8.22 40.06
N LEU A 95 52.77 8.97 39.06
CA LEU A 95 53.63 9.87 38.27
C LEU A 95 54.18 11.02 39.11
N ARG A 96 53.37 11.61 40.00
CA ARG A 96 53.83 12.64 40.94
C ARG A 96 54.89 12.09 41.90
N SER A 97 54.66 10.94 42.52
CA SER A 97 55.64 10.30 43.41
C SER A 97 56.95 10.01 42.68
N ALA A 98 56.90 9.43 41.48
CA ALA A 98 58.10 9.17 40.68
C ALA A 98 58.84 10.46 40.30
N LEU A 99 58.12 11.53 39.96
CA LEU A 99 58.72 12.84 39.68
C LEU A 99 59.40 13.40 40.94
N THR A 100 58.75 13.33 42.10
CA THR A 100 59.32 13.78 43.38
C THR A 100 60.60 13.03 43.71
N GLU A 101 60.62 11.70 43.59
CA GLU A 101 61.83 10.89 43.80
C GLU A 101 62.97 11.29 42.85
N MET A 102 62.66 11.51 41.57
CA MET A 102 63.64 11.93 40.57
C MET A 102 64.18 13.35 40.84
N CYS A 103 63.32 14.27 41.27
CA CYS A 103 63.72 15.62 41.68
C CYS A 103 64.66 15.56 42.89
N VAL A 104 64.32 14.78 43.91
CA VAL A 104 65.19 14.60 45.09
C VAL A 104 66.54 14.02 44.68
N LEU A 105 66.57 12.99 43.82
CA LEU A 105 67.82 12.42 43.32
C LEU A 105 68.64 13.47 42.55
N TYR A 106 67.99 14.28 41.72
CA TYR A 106 68.65 15.35 40.99
C TYR A 106 69.26 16.40 41.93
N ASP A 107 68.54 16.79 42.98
CA ASP A 107 69.03 17.74 43.98
C ASP A 107 70.24 17.17 44.73
N VAL A 108 70.17 15.90 45.17
CA VAL A 108 71.29 15.21 45.83
C VAL A 108 72.52 15.15 44.92
N LEU A 109 72.35 14.75 43.64
CA LEU A 109 73.45 14.71 42.69
C LEU A 109 74.05 16.11 42.42
N SER A 110 73.21 17.14 42.41
CA SER A 110 73.65 18.53 42.23
C SER A 110 74.49 19.02 43.41
N VAL A 111 74.07 18.72 44.64
CA VAL A 111 74.82 19.05 45.87
C VAL A 111 76.15 18.29 45.96
N VAL A 112 76.14 17.00 45.60
CA VAL A 112 77.36 16.17 45.55
C VAL A 112 78.35 16.71 44.51
N LYS A 113 77.86 17.19 43.36
CA LYS A 113 78.70 17.78 42.31
C LYS A 113 79.45 19.02 42.79
N GLU A 114 78.81 19.86 43.61
CA GLU A 114 79.43 21.08 44.16
C GLU A 114 80.46 20.80 45.26
N LYS A 115 80.43 19.60 45.88
CA LYS A 115 81.35 19.13 46.94
C LYS A 115 81.46 20.02 48.20
N LYS A 116 80.68 21.10 48.27
CA LYS A 116 80.72 22.07 49.37
C LYS A 116 79.97 21.60 50.62
N TYR A 117 78.89 20.86 50.43
CA TYR A 117 77.98 20.44 51.51
C TYR A 117 77.87 18.91 51.65
N MET A 118 78.29 18.13 50.66
CA MET A 118 78.29 16.66 50.67
C MET A 118 79.48 16.12 49.88
N ALA A 119 80.21 15.15 50.46
CA ALA A 119 81.30 14.44 49.81
C ALA A 119 81.02 12.93 49.88
N LEU A 120 81.36 12.21 48.80
CA LEU A 120 81.21 10.76 48.72
C LEU A 120 82.55 10.10 49.03
N ASP A 121 82.62 9.38 50.14
CA ASP A 121 83.79 8.57 50.47
C ASP A 121 83.68 7.17 49.85
N PRO A 122 84.77 6.65 49.26
CA PRO A 122 84.78 5.30 48.72
C PRO A 122 84.76 4.28 49.86
N VAL A 123 83.70 3.47 49.91
CA VAL A 123 83.58 2.33 50.84
C VAL A 123 83.62 1.02 50.05
N SER A 124 84.14 -0.04 50.67
CA SER A 124 84.15 -1.40 50.11
C SER A 124 82.73 -1.86 49.77
N GLN A 125 82.52 -2.36 48.55
CA GLN A 125 81.21 -2.85 48.10
C GLN A 125 80.80 -4.10 48.89
N ASP A 126 79.60 -4.05 49.47
CA ASP A 126 78.92 -5.26 49.96
C ASP A 126 78.67 -6.24 48.80
N PRO A 127 78.67 -7.57 49.05
CA PRO A 127 78.50 -8.56 48.00
C PRO A 127 77.18 -8.32 47.25
N THR A 128 77.31 -8.10 45.94
CA THR A 128 76.19 -7.85 45.02
C THR A 128 75.05 -8.85 45.23
N THR A 129 73.82 -8.34 45.30
CA THR A 129 72.62 -9.18 45.36
C THR A 129 72.65 -10.23 44.25
N PRO A 130 72.29 -11.49 44.52
CA PRO A 130 72.48 -12.59 43.57
C PRO A 130 71.72 -12.30 42.27
N GLN A 131 72.46 -12.17 41.15
CA GLN A 131 71.94 -11.87 39.81
C GLN A 131 70.76 -12.78 39.39
N VAL A 132 70.71 -13.98 39.95
CA VAL A 132 69.63 -14.97 39.79
C VAL A 132 68.26 -14.40 40.20
N PHE A 133 68.17 -13.63 41.29
CA PHE A 133 66.89 -13.04 41.72
C PHE A 133 66.38 -11.99 40.73
N GLN A 134 67.28 -11.19 40.14
CA GLN A 134 66.92 -10.21 39.12
C GLN A 134 66.41 -10.89 37.83
N LEU A 135 67.04 -11.98 37.42
CA LEU A 135 66.62 -12.77 36.25
C LEU A 135 65.25 -13.43 36.47
N ILE A 136 65.00 -13.99 37.65
CA ILE A 136 63.70 -14.59 37.99
C ILE A 136 62.60 -13.51 38.01
N SER A 137 62.88 -12.34 38.58
CA SER A 137 61.94 -11.21 38.58
C SER A 137 61.60 -10.74 37.16
N LYS A 138 62.60 -10.56 36.30
CA LYS A 138 62.40 -10.22 34.88
C LYS A 138 61.60 -11.28 34.12
N LYS A 139 61.88 -12.56 34.33
CA LYS A 139 61.13 -13.66 33.70
C LYS A 139 59.66 -13.62 34.13
N LYS A 140 59.39 -13.42 35.43
CA LYS A 140 58.04 -13.35 35.97
C LYS A 140 57.27 -12.13 35.46
N SER A 141 57.91 -10.96 35.42
CA SER A 141 57.26 -9.74 34.91
C SER A 141 56.95 -9.83 33.41
N LEU A 142 57.86 -10.39 32.61
CA LEU A 142 57.66 -10.57 31.17
C LEU A 142 56.57 -11.61 30.87
N ALA A 143 56.53 -12.72 31.60
CA ALA A 143 55.45 -13.69 31.50
C ALA A 143 54.08 -13.09 31.86
N THR A 144 54.03 -12.24 32.90
CA THR A 144 52.81 -11.55 33.31
C THR A 144 52.34 -10.56 32.23
N ALA A 145 53.26 -9.80 31.64
CA ALA A 145 52.96 -8.89 30.53
C ALA A 145 52.42 -9.64 29.31
N ALA A 146 53.04 -10.77 28.94
CA ALA A 146 52.59 -11.61 27.82
C ALA A 146 51.16 -12.15 28.04
N GLN A 147 50.86 -12.65 29.24
CA GLN A 147 49.52 -13.11 29.60
C GLN A 147 48.47 -11.99 29.54
N LEU A 148 48.82 -10.78 30.01
CA LEU A 148 47.94 -9.62 29.94
C LEU A 148 47.65 -9.22 28.48
N LEU A 149 48.65 -9.23 27.61
CA LEU A 149 48.48 -8.93 26.19
C LEU A 149 47.61 -9.98 25.49
N LEU A 150 47.83 -11.27 25.76
CA LEU A 150 47.00 -12.35 25.22
C LEU A 150 45.54 -12.22 25.68
N LYS A 151 45.32 -11.97 26.97
CA LYS A 151 43.98 -11.75 27.53
C LYS A 151 43.32 -10.50 26.94
N GLY A 152 44.11 -9.46 26.64
CA GLY A 152 43.65 -8.26 25.94
C GLY A 152 43.22 -8.58 24.50
N ALA A 153 44.03 -9.36 23.77
CA ALA A 153 43.73 -9.79 22.41
C ALA A 153 42.44 -10.62 22.34
N GLU A 154 42.25 -11.59 23.24
CA GLU A 154 41.01 -12.38 23.31
C GLU A 154 39.76 -11.52 23.54
N LYS A 155 39.86 -10.50 24.41
CA LYS A 155 38.76 -9.55 24.65
C LYS A 155 38.47 -8.69 23.43
N LEU A 156 39.50 -8.26 22.70
CA LEU A 156 39.33 -7.52 21.45
C LEU A 156 38.65 -8.36 20.38
N THR A 157 39.03 -9.63 20.23
CA THR A 157 38.36 -10.55 19.30
C THR A 157 36.88 -10.70 19.63
N LYS A 158 36.52 -10.86 20.92
CA LYS A 158 35.12 -10.90 21.37
C LYS A 158 34.40 -9.59 21.07
N SER A 159 35.02 -8.45 21.37
CA SER A 159 34.46 -7.12 21.08
C SER A 159 34.20 -6.90 19.59
N VAL A 160 35.11 -7.35 18.72
CA VAL A 160 34.93 -7.29 17.25
C VAL A 160 33.75 -8.15 16.81
N ALA A 161 33.63 -9.37 17.34
CA ALA A 161 32.50 -10.25 17.05
C ALA A 161 31.15 -9.66 17.50
N GLU A 162 31.09 -9.15 18.74
CA GLU A 162 29.91 -8.45 19.27
C GLU A 162 29.54 -7.21 18.44
N ASN A 163 30.54 -6.46 17.97
CA ASN A 163 30.31 -5.27 17.15
C ASN A 163 29.83 -5.62 15.73
N GLN A 164 30.30 -6.73 15.16
CA GLN A 164 29.78 -7.28 13.91
C GLN A 164 28.34 -7.79 14.08
N GLU A 165 28.02 -8.46 15.18
CA GLU A 165 26.66 -8.88 15.50
C GLU A 165 25.72 -7.68 15.67
N ASN A 166 26.17 -6.61 16.34
CA ASN A 166 25.43 -5.37 16.48
C ASN A 166 25.16 -4.68 15.13
N ARG A 167 26.12 -4.73 14.18
CA ARG A 167 25.90 -4.24 12.81
C ARG A 167 24.85 -5.07 12.08
N ARG A 168 24.96 -6.41 12.13
CA ARG A 168 23.96 -7.33 11.55
C ARG A 168 22.57 -7.13 12.16
N GLN A 169 22.50 -6.85 13.46
CA GLN A 169 21.23 -6.55 14.14
C GLN A 169 20.64 -5.23 13.65
N ARG A 170 21.46 -4.20 13.39
CA ARG A 170 21.01 -2.95 12.77
C ARG A 170 20.49 -3.17 11.35
N ASP A 171 21.15 -4.02 10.56
CA ASP A 171 20.73 -4.35 9.19
C ASP A 171 19.44 -5.18 9.17
N PHE A 172 19.27 -6.13 10.11
CA PHE A 172 18.02 -6.84 10.29
C PHE A 172 16.88 -5.90 10.72
N ASN A 173 17.16 -4.99 11.66
CA ASN A 173 16.15 -4.05 12.14
C ASN A 173 15.72 -3.05 11.05
N SER A 174 16.61 -2.63 10.16
CA SER A 174 16.26 -1.74 9.05
C SER A 174 15.38 -2.44 8.02
N GLU A 175 15.67 -3.69 7.67
CA GLU A 175 14.84 -4.54 6.82
C GLU A 175 13.49 -4.86 7.49
N LEU A 176 13.47 -5.11 8.79
CA LEU A 176 12.25 -5.34 9.55
C LEU A 176 11.36 -4.07 9.59
N LEU A 177 11.97 -2.88 9.70
CA LEU A 177 11.25 -1.61 9.58
C LEU A 177 10.66 -1.43 8.18
N ARG A 178 11.39 -1.82 7.13
CA ARG A 178 10.87 -1.82 5.75
C ARG A 178 9.70 -2.80 5.60
N LEU A 179 9.77 -3.97 6.22
CA LEU A 179 8.69 -4.93 6.20
C LEU A 179 7.46 -4.41 6.96
N ARG A 180 7.65 -3.76 8.11
CA ARG A 180 6.58 -3.15 8.90
C ARG A 180 5.88 -1.98 8.20
N SER A 181 6.55 -1.28 7.29
CA SER A 181 5.92 -0.17 6.55
C SER A 181 4.86 -0.66 5.55
N GLN A 182 4.98 -1.91 5.09
CA GLN A 182 4.12 -2.51 4.07
C GLN A 182 3.14 -3.55 4.66
N TRP A 183 3.59 -4.37 5.61
CA TRP A 183 2.80 -5.45 6.22
C TRP A 183 2.63 -5.27 7.73
N LYS A 184 1.47 -5.73 8.24
CA LYS A 184 1.21 -5.73 9.69
C LYS A 184 1.96 -6.86 10.36
N LEU A 185 2.76 -6.52 11.36
CA LEU A 185 3.54 -7.45 12.17
C LEU A 185 3.01 -7.54 13.60
N ARG A 186 3.10 -8.71 14.20
CA ARG A 186 2.81 -8.98 15.61
C ARG A 186 3.88 -9.90 16.19
N LYS A 187 4.38 -9.56 17.37
CA LYS A 187 5.26 -10.43 18.15
C LYS A 187 4.40 -11.42 18.95
N VAL A 188 4.60 -12.71 18.75
CA VAL A 188 3.89 -13.78 19.45
C VAL A 188 4.94 -14.68 20.10
N GLY A 189 5.13 -14.53 21.40
CA GLY A 189 6.22 -15.20 22.12
C GLY A 189 7.59 -14.75 21.59
N ASP A 190 8.37 -15.71 21.11
CA ASP A 190 9.70 -15.49 20.52
C ASP A 190 9.67 -15.27 18.99
N LYS A 191 8.49 -15.42 18.37
CA LYS A 191 8.32 -15.34 16.92
C LYS A 191 7.74 -14.00 16.49
N ILE A 192 8.19 -13.50 15.33
CA ILE A 192 7.59 -12.34 14.67
C ILE A 192 6.71 -12.86 13.54
N LEU A 193 5.41 -12.64 13.66
CA LEU A 193 4.43 -13.07 12.66
C LEU A 193 3.90 -11.87 11.89
N GLY A 194 3.87 -11.98 10.58
CA GLY A 194 3.20 -11.04 9.69
C GLY A 194 1.83 -11.55 9.23
N ASP A 195 0.97 -10.63 8.80
CA ASP A 195 -0.37 -10.92 8.29
C ASP A 195 -0.50 -10.48 6.82
N LEU A 196 -0.76 -11.44 5.93
CA LEU A 196 -1.02 -11.26 4.49
C LEU A 196 -2.51 -11.11 4.19
N SER A 197 -3.39 -11.31 5.18
CA SER A 197 -4.83 -11.29 4.93
C SER A 197 -5.35 -9.89 4.60
N TYR A 198 -6.33 -9.84 3.70
CA TYR A 198 -7.01 -8.59 3.33
C TYR A 198 -8.06 -8.15 4.36
N ARG A 199 -7.98 -8.61 5.62
CA ARG A 199 -8.96 -8.27 6.68
C ARG A 199 -9.03 -6.78 6.94
N SER A 200 -7.89 -6.08 6.88
CA SER A 200 -7.86 -4.62 6.98
C SER A 200 -8.52 -3.91 5.81
N ALA A 201 -8.65 -4.58 4.66
CA ALA A 201 -9.37 -4.10 3.50
C ALA A 201 -10.84 -4.56 3.47
N GLY A 202 -11.32 -5.29 4.49
CA GLY A 202 -12.71 -5.74 4.58
C GLY A 202 -12.94 -7.22 4.30
N SER A 203 -11.91 -7.99 3.92
CA SER A 203 -12.05 -9.43 3.65
C SER A 203 -12.60 -10.22 4.84
N LEU A 204 -13.58 -11.08 4.56
CA LEU A 204 -14.15 -12.04 5.51
C LEU A 204 -13.61 -13.46 5.30
N PHE A 205 -12.53 -13.63 4.55
CA PHE A 205 -11.98 -14.95 4.27
C PHE A 205 -11.47 -15.60 5.56
N PRO A 206 -11.88 -16.83 5.91
CA PRO A 206 -11.49 -17.46 7.18
C PRO A 206 -10.02 -17.89 7.23
N HIS A 207 -9.31 -17.92 6.10
CA HIS A 207 -7.89 -18.32 6.08
C HIS A 207 -7.01 -17.32 6.84
N HIS A 208 -6.16 -17.84 7.72
CA HIS A 208 -5.17 -17.05 8.44
C HIS A 208 -3.93 -16.96 7.54
N GLY A 209 -3.76 -15.82 6.85
CA GLY A 209 -2.64 -15.57 5.94
C GLY A 209 -1.35 -15.21 6.67
N THR A 210 -0.97 -15.96 7.70
CA THR A 210 0.17 -15.59 8.55
C THR A 210 1.48 -16.13 8.00
N PHE A 211 2.53 -15.31 8.05
CA PHE A 211 3.91 -15.72 7.74
C PHE A 211 4.84 -15.46 8.93
N GLU A 212 5.95 -16.18 9.00
CA GLU A 212 6.95 -16.02 10.05
C GLU A 212 8.19 -15.29 9.50
N VAL A 213 8.69 -14.32 10.25
CA VAL A 213 9.92 -13.59 9.93
C VAL A 213 11.08 -14.24 10.68
N ILE A 214 12.11 -14.66 9.95
CA ILE A 214 13.29 -15.34 10.47
C ILE A 214 14.52 -14.48 10.22
N LYS A 215 15.39 -14.39 11.23
CA LYS A 215 16.70 -13.74 11.08
C LYS A 215 17.61 -14.70 10.32
N ASN A 216 18.15 -14.28 9.18
CA ASN A 216 19.09 -15.08 8.44
C ASN A 216 20.44 -15.07 9.18
N THR A 217 20.89 -16.24 9.62
CA THR A 217 22.14 -16.41 10.39
C THR A 217 23.20 -17.20 9.63
N ASP A 218 22.92 -17.65 8.42
CA ASP A 218 23.71 -18.65 7.67
C ASP A 218 24.93 -18.08 6.92
N ILE A 219 25.45 -16.90 7.31
CA ILE A 219 26.68 -16.39 6.70
C ILE A 219 27.92 -16.91 7.43
N ASP A 220 28.70 -17.67 6.66
CA ASP A 220 30.10 -18.01 6.95
C ASP A 220 30.96 -16.72 6.89
N LEU A 221 31.39 -16.22 8.06
CA LEU A 221 32.07 -14.92 8.25
C LEU A 221 33.39 -14.79 7.47
N ASP A 222 34.01 -15.91 7.13
CA ASP A 222 35.30 -15.97 6.44
C ASP A 222 35.17 -15.83 4.90
N LYS A 223 33.93 -15.86 4.37
CA LYS A 223 33.66 -15.73 2.94
C LYS A 223 33.09 -14.35 2.62
N LYS A 224 33.41 -13.83 1.42
CA LYS A 224 32.79 -12.61 0.91
C LYS A 224 31.27 -12.76 0.98
N ILE A 225 30.61 -11.81 1.64
CA ILE A 225 29.15 -11.74 1.74
C ILE A 225 28.60 -11.77 0.30
N PRO A 226 27.71 -12.72 -0.04
CA PRO A 226 27.08 -12.75 -1.36
C PRO A 226 26.37 -11.41 -1.64
N GLU A 227 26.49 -10.88 -2.86
CA GLU A 227 25.83 -9.61 -3.23
C GLU A 227 24.30 -9.67 -3.07
N ASP A 228 23.70 -10.86 -3.15
CA ASP A 228 22.27 -11.11 -2.96
C ASP A 228 21.87 -11.42 -1.50
N TYR A 229 22.75 -11.18 -0.52
CA TYR A 229 22.46 -11.49 0.88
C TYR A 229 21.36 -10.59 1.46
N CYS A 230 20.29 -11.21 1.96
CA CYS A 230 19.26 -10.54 2.74
C CYS A 230 19.32 -11.01 4.21
N PRO A 231 19.42 -10.09 5.19
CA PRO A 231 19.48 -10.43 6.62
C PRO A 231 18.14 -10.91 7.19
N LEU A 232 17.05 -10.72 6.45
CA LEU A 232 15.70 -11.10 6.80
C LEU A 232 15.21 -12.15 5.80
N ASP A 233 14.77 -13.31 6.29
CA ASP A 233 14.05 -14.31 5.50
C ASP A 233 12.62 -14.46 6.03
N VAL A 234 11.75 -14.96 5.15
CA VAL A 234 10.33 -15.11 5.45
C VAL A 234 9.91 -16.54 5.15
N GLN A 235 9.37 -17.21 6.17
CA GLN A 235 8.79 -18.53 6.04
C GLN A 235 7.28 -18.42 5.79
N ILE A 236 6.86 -18.90 4.63
CA ILE A 236 5.47 -18.87 4.17
C ILE A 236 4.90 -20.30 4.32
N PRO A 237 3.65 -20.46 4.80
CA PRO A 237 2.99 -21.76 4.79
C PRO A 237 2.91 -22.38 3.39
N SER A 238 3.16 -23.69 3.29
CA SER A 238 3.20 -24.44 2.01
C SER A 238 1.95 -24.29 1.13
N ASP A 239 0.81 -23.98 1.72
CA ASP A 239 -0.44 -23.78 0.99
C ASP A 239 -0.52 -22.42 0.28
N LEU A 240 0.28 -21.44 0.71
CA LEU A 240 0.39 -20.09 0.12
C LEU A 240 1.67 -19.93 -0.72
N GLU A 241 2.53 -20.95 -0.75
CA GLU A 241 3.73 -20.95 -1.58
C GLU A 241 3.41 -21.07 -3.08
N GLY A 242 4.27 -20.47 -3.91
CA GLY A 242 4.13 -20.52 -5.37
C GLY A 242 3.30 -19.38 -5.94
N SER A 243 2.71 -19.61 -7.11
CA SER A 243 1.86 -18.64 -7.81
C SER A 243 0.48 -19.23 -8.09
N ALA A 244 -0.56 -18.41 -7.96
CA ALA A 244 -1.92 -18.79 -8.33
C ALA A 244 -2.58 -17.71 -9.17
N TYR A 245 -3.50 -18.14 -10.05
CA TYR A 245 -4.31 -17.26 -10.89
C TYR A 245 -5.67 -17.92 -11.17
N ILE A 246 -6.63 -17.09 -11.60
CA ILE A 246 -7.99 -17.56 -11.93
C ILE A 246 -8.13 -17.58 -13.44
N LYS A 247 -8.22 -18.78 -14.01
CA LYS A 247 -8.48 -18.96 -15.43
C LYS A 247 -9.99 -18.95 -15.68
N VAL A 248 -10.45 -18.11 -16.60
CA VAL A 248 -11.86 -18.00 -17.00
C VAL A 248 -11.96 -18.29 -18.49
N SER A 249 -12.69 -19.33 -18.88
CA SER A 249 -12.86 -19.72 -20.28
C SER A 249 -14.34 -19.98 -20.60
N ILE A 250 -14.76 -19.65 -21.83
CA ILE A 250 -16.10 -19.97 -22.33
C ILE A 250 -15.96 -21.00 -23.44
N GLN A 251 -16.51 -22.20 -23.23
CA GLN A 251 -16.46 -23.31 -24.18
C GLN A 251 -17.87 -23.61 -24.72
N LYS A 252 -17.96 -24.00 -25.99
CA LYS A 252 -19.18 -24.58 -26.55
C LYS A 252 -19.28 -26.04 -26.10
N GLN A 253 -20.44 -26.42 -25.58
CA GLN A 253 -20.71 -27.76 -25.05
C GLN A 253 -20.54 -28.78 -26.20
N ALA A 254 -19.53 -29.64 -26.11
CA ALA A 254 -19.42 -30.82 -26.96
C ALA A 254 -20.41 -31.90 -26.46
N PRO A 255 -20.92 -32.79 -27.33
CA PRO A 255 -21.91 -33.80 -26.96
C PRO A 255 -21.40 -34.93 -26.03
N ASP A 256 -20.12 -34.96 -25.68
CA ASP A 256 -19.58 -35.97 -24.76
C ASP A 256 -19.42 -35.43 -23.33
N ILE A 257 -20.33 -35.87 -22.47
CA ILE A 257 -20.34 -35.67 -21.01
C ILE A 257 -19.23 -36.50 -20.31
N GLY A 258 -18.37 -37.19 -21.06
CA GLY A 258 -17.35 -38.11 -20.54
C GLY A 258 -15.99 -37.50 -20.21
N ASP A 259 -15.67 -36.29 -20.65
CA ASP A 259 -14.29 -35.75 -20.54
C ASP A 259 -14.18 -34.64 -19.47
N LEU A 260 -14.60 -34.97 -18.25
CA LEU A 260 -14.33 -34.18 -17.04
C LEU A 260 -12.92 -34.45 -16.46
N GLY A 261 -12.03 -35.05 -17.27
CA GLY A 261 -10.68 -35.45 -16.89
C GLY A 261 -9.61 -34.53 -17.48
N THR A 262 -8.97 -33.74 -16.64
CA THR A 262 -7.63 -33.15 -16.88
C THR A 262 -7.49 -32.21 -18.07
N ILE A 263 -8.06 -31.01 -17.96
CA ILE A 263 -7.51 -29.85 -18.68
C ILE A 263 -6.14 -29.55 -18.04
N ASN A 264 -5.05 -29.71 -18.79
CA ASN A 264 -3.70 -29.35 -18.34
C ASN A 264 -3.61 -27.83 -18.12
N LEU A 265 -3.72 -27.40 -16.86
CA LEU A 265 -3.76 -26.00 -16.42
C LEU A 265 -2.36 -25.38 -16.20
N PHE A 266 -1.31 -25.95 -16.77
CA PHE A 266 0.06 -25.49 -16.51
C PHE A 266 0.49 -24.43 -17.53
N TRP A 267 0.21 -23.17 -17.23
CA TRP A 267 0.96 -22.06 -17.80
C TRP A 267 2.37 -22.04 -17.19
N ARG A 268 3.40 -21.83 -18.03
CA ARG A 268 4.78 -21.62 -17.55
C ARG A 268 4.92 -20.18 -17.07
N PRO A 269 5.07 -19.89 -15.76
CA PRO A 269 5.55 -18.59 -15.36
C PRO A 269 6.99 -18.41 -15.86
N PRO A 270 7.44 -17.15 -16.07
CA PRO A 270 8.84 -16.87 -16.38
C PRO A 270 9.72 -17.49 -15.29
N LYS A 271 10.82 -18.13 -15.71
CA LYS A 271 11.76 -18.83 -14.82
C LYS A 271 12.23 -17.89 -13.71
N THR A 272 11.77 -18.14 -12.50
CA THR A 272 12.24 -17.45 -11.29
C THR A 272 13.67 -17.90 -10.99
N LYS A 273 14.61 -16.95 -11.04
CA LYS A 273 16.00 -17.14 -10.61
C LYS A 273 16.06 -17.22 -9.06
N ALA A 274 17.03 -17.95 -8.53
CA ALA A 274 17.32 -18.00 -7.10
C ALA A 274 17.71 -16.59 -6.60
N GLY A 275 17.29 -16.24 -5.38
CA GLY A 275 17.51 -14.92 -4.78
C GLY A 275 16.32 -13.96 -4.89
N ILE A 276 15.07 -14.46 -4.88
CA ILE A 276 13.89 -13.58 -4.87
C ILE A 276 13.83 -12.82 -3.53
N PRO A 277 13.84 -11.48 -3.53
CA PRO A 277 13.67 -10.69 -2.32
C PRO A 277 12.37 -11.04 -1.60
N TRP A 278 12.36 -10.99 -0.26
CA TRP A 278 11.22 -11.37 0.56
C TRP A 278 9.91 -10.67 0.16
N HIS A 279 9.97 -9.43 -0.36
CA HIS A 279 8.79 -8.69 -0.79
C HIS A 279 8.03 -9.36 -1.94
N VAL A 280 8.71 -9.87 -2.97
CA VAL A 280 8.07 -10.55 -4.10
C VAL A 280 7.47 -11.90 -3.65
N LYS A 281 8.13 -12.60 -2.71
CA LYS A 281 7.59 -13.83 -2.12
C LYS A 281 6.26 -13.54 -1.39
N LEU A 282 6.22 -12.46 -0.60
CA LEU A 282 5.02 -12.05 0.13
C LEU A 282 3.89 -11.58 -0.80
N GLU A 283 4.20 -10.81 -1.85
CA GLU A 283 3.22 -10.41 -2.86
C GLU A 283 2.62 -11.61 -3.60
N ALA A 284 3.45 -12.60 -3.96
CA ALA A 284 2.98 -13.83 -4.58
C ALA A 284 2.03 -14.60 -3.64
N ALA A 285 2.39 -14.74 -2.36
CA ALA A 285 1.55 -15.40 -1.36
C ALA A 285 0.24 -14.65 -1.10
N GLN A 286 0.26 -13.31 -1.11
CA GLN A 286 -0.95 -12.48 -1.06
C GLN A 286 -1.88 -12.73 -2.25
N ASN A 287 -1.32 -12.80 -3.46
CA ASN A 287 -2.09 -13.11 -4.66
C ASN A 287 -2.71 -14.53 -4.59
N VAL A 288 -1.98 -15.51 -4.04
CA VAL A 288 -2.53 -16.86 -3.80
C VAL A 288 -3.72 -16.81 -2.85
N LEU A 289 -3.61 -16.05 -1.75
CA LEU A 289 -4.69 -15.89 -0.78
C LEU A 289 -5.91 -15.20 -1.41
N LEU A 290 -5.71 -14.17 -2.22
CA LEU A 290 -6.78 -13.49 -2.96
C LEU A 290 -7.49 -14.42 -3.93
N CYS A 291 -6.74 -15.22 -4.71
CA CYS A 291 -7.31 -16.16 -5.66
C CYS A 291 -8.14 -17.25 -4.96
N LYS A 292 -7.65 -17.76 -3.82
CA LYS A 292 -8.39 -18.70 -2.95
C LYS A 292 -9.68 -18.05 -2.42
N GLU A 293 -9.64 -16.79 -2.00
CA GLU A 293 -10.82 -16.06 -1.51
C GLU A 293 -11.87 -15.88 -2.61
N ILE A 294 -11.47 -15.43 -3.80
CA ILE A 294 -12.37 -15.28 -4.95
C ILE A 294 -13.01 -16.62 -5.30
N PHE A 295 -12.22 -17.69 -5.39
CA PHE A 295 -12.73 -19.00 -5.72
C PHE A 295 -13.69 -19.55 -4.64
N ALA A 296 -13.36 -19.36 -3.35
CA ALA A 296 -14.22 -19.77 -2.25
C ALA A 296 -15.55 -18.99 -2.24
N GLN A 297 -15.52 -17.68 -2.52
CA GLN A 297 -16.72 -16.86 -2.61
C GLN A 297 -17.61 -17.30 -3.78
N LEU A 298 -17.03 -17.49 -4.98
CA LEU A 298 -17.75 -17.98 -6.15
C LEU A 298 -18.32 -19.39 -5.92
N SER A 299 -17.59 -20.26 -5.24
CA SER A 299 -18.05 -21.62 -4.91
C SER A 299 -19.25 -21.60 -3.95
N ARG A 300 -19.21 -20.74 -2.92
CA ARG A 300 -20.34 -20.56 -2.01
C ARG A 300 -21.58 -20.05 -2.73
N GLU A 301 -21.42 -19.07 -3.62
CA GLU A 301 -22.52 -18.52 -4.41
C GLU A 301 -23.08 -19.53 -5.42
N ALA A 302 -22.23 -20.32 -6.08
CA ALA A 302 -22.65 -21.37 -7.00
C ALA A 302 -23.63 -22.37 -6.37
N VAL A 303 -23.43 -22.71 -5.10
CA VAL A 303 -24.30 -23.63 -4.34
C VAL A 303 -25.59 -22.94 -3.88
N GLN A 304 -25.56 -21.64 -3.61
CA GLN A 304 -26.71 -20.90 -3.08
C GLN A 304 -27.69 -20.41 -4.16
N ILE A 305 -27.19 -20.16 -5.38
CA ILE A 305 -28.01 -19.65 -6.49
C ILE A 305 -28.95 -20.76 -6.99
N LYS A 306 -30.26 -20.52 -6.91
CA LYS A 306 -31.29 -21.38 -7.50
C LYS A 306 -31.52 -20.98 -8.96
N SER A 307 -30.81 -21.63 -9.88
CA SER A 307 -30.97 -21.43 -11.33
C SER A 307 -31.62 -22.66 -11.99
N GLN A 308 -32.21 -22.47 -13.18
CA GLN A 308 -32.83 -23.55 -13.96
C GLN A 308 -31.83 -24.66 -14.34
N ILE A 309 -30.54 -24.30 -14.49
CA ILE A 309 -29.44 -25.23 -14.73
C ILE A 309 -28.46 -25.05 -13.57
N PRO A 310 -28.25 -26.08 -12.73
CA PRO A 310 -27.42 -25.95 -11.54
C PRO A 310 -25.97 -25.65 -11.91
N HIS A 311 -25.33 -24.79 -11.12
CA HIS A 311 -23.89 -24.56 -11.21
C HIS A 311 -23.15 -25.75 -10.60
N ILE A 312 -22.13 -26.25 -11.28
CA ILE A 312 -21.37 -27.43 -10.84
C ILE A 312 -20.02 -26.96 -10.31
N VAL A 313 -19.66 -27.36 -9.09
CA VAL A 313 -18.35 -27.10 -8.49
C VAL A 313 -17.61 -28.43 -8.37
N VAL A 314 -16.51 -28.60 -9.12
CA VAL A 314 -15.67 -29.79 -9.10
C VAL A 314 -14.23 -29.40 -8.78
N LYS A 315 -13.75 -29.77 -7.58
CA LYS A 315 -12.37 -29.47 -7.11
C LYS A 315 -12.03 -27.98 -7.26
N ASN A 316 -11.16 -27.65 -8.21
CA ASN A 316 -10.67 -26.31 -8.50
C ASN A 316 -11.38 -25.65 -9.70
N GLN A 317 -12.55 -26.14 -10.09
CA GLN A 317 -13.29 -25.65 -11.24
C GLN A 317 -14.77 -25.42 -10.91
N ILE A 318 -15.30 -24.28 -11.33
CA ILE A 318 -16.72 -23.92 -11.26
C ILE A 318 -17.23 -23.83 -12.69
N ILE A 319 -18.24 -24.63 -13.00
CA ILE A 319 -18.88 -24.69 -14.31
C ILE A 319 -20.28 -24.08 -14.18
N SER A 320 -20.56 -23.09 -15.01
CA SER A 320 -21.85 -22.41 -15.09
C SER A 320 -22.32 -22.35 -16.52
N GLN A 321 -23.63 -22.44 -16.74
CA GLN A 321 -24.21 -22.42 -18.08
C GLN A 321 -24.91 -21.08 -18.37
N PRO A 322 -24.23 -20.07 -18.96
CA PRO A 322 -24.87 -18.79 -19.29
C PRO A 322 -25.96 -18.92 -20.37
N PHE A 323 -25.80 -19.84 -21.32
CA PHE A 323 -26.77 -20.15 -22.38
C PHE A 323 -26.79 -21.67 -22.66
N PRO A 324 -27.90 -22.24 -23.14
CA PRO A 324 -27.94 -23.62 -23.62
C PRO A 324 -26.82 -23.89 -24.64
N GLY A 325 -26.03 -24.96 -24.45
CA GLY A 325 -24.90 -25.29 -25.30
C GLY A 325 -23.61 -24.48 -25.08
N LEU A 326 -23.55 -23.59 -24.07
CA LEU A 326 -22.34 -22.83 -23.71
C LEU A 326 -22.01 -23.00 -22.23
N GLN A 327 -20.77 -23.36 -21.93
CA GLN A 327 -20.27 -23.54 -20.57
C GLN A 327 -19.21 -22.49 -20.25
N LEU A 328 -19.46 -21.73 -19.20
CA LEU A 328 -18.48 -20.87 -18.54
C LEU A 328 -17.74 -21.71 -17.50
N SER A 329 -16.42 -21.84 -17.66
CA SER A 329 -15.54 -22.53 -16.74
C SER A 329 -14.63 -21.51 -16.04
N ILE A 330 -14.68 -21.48 -14.71
CA ILE A 330 -13.79 -20.69 -13.86
C ILE A 330 -12.92 -21.68 -13.06
N SER A 331 -11.61 -21.69 -13.29
CA SER A 331 -10.69 -22.61 -12.62
C SER A 331 -9.58 -21.89 -11.85
N LEU A 332 -9.33 -22.36 -10.62
CA LEU A 332 -8.20 -21.92 -9.78
C LEU A 332 -6.95 -22.74 -10.15
N CYS A 333 -5.97 -22.08 -10.75
CA CYS A 333 -4.67 -22.67 -11.06
C CYS A 333 -3.67 -22.31 -9.96
N HIS A 334 -3.08 -23.30 -9.29
CA HIS A 334 -2.04 -23.10 -8.28
C HIS A 334 -0.80 -23.91 -8.68
N SER A 335 0.34 -23.22 -8.81
CA SER A 335 1.63 -23.80 -9.20
C SER A 335 2.65 -23.59 -8.09
N THR A 336 2.90 -24.65 -7.32
CA THR A 336 4.05 -24.76 -6.43
C THR A 336 5.27 -25.16 -7.27
N GLY A 337 6.42 -24.50 -7.12
CA GLY A 337 7.57 -24.58 -8.03
C GLY A 337 8.26 -25.95 -8.21
N GLU A 338 7.66 -27.06 -7.77
CA GLU A 338 8.20 -28.41 -7.95
C GLU A 338 7.93 -28.95 -9.37
N LYS A 339 8.96 -28.91 -10.20
CA LYS A 339 8.99 -29.65 -11.46
C LYS A 339 9.04 -31.16 -11.19
N LYS A 340 7.90 -31.84 -11.32
CA LYS A 340 7.88 -33.19 -11.91
C LYS A 340 7.09 -33.15 -13.20
N SER A 341 7.84 -32.94 -14.29
CA SER A 341 7.34 -33.16 -15.65
C SER A 341 7.13 -34.66 -15.84
N HIS A 342 5.89 -35.12 -15.72
CA HIS A 342 5.49 -36.34 -16.43
C HIS A 342 5.19 -35.96 -17.88
N ARG A 343 5.91 -36.59 -18.80
CA ARG A 343 5.72 -36.47 -20.25
C ARG A 343 4.31 -36.93 -20.63
N LEU A 344 3.51 -36.02 -21.16
CA LEU A 344 2.44 -36.34 -22.11
C LEU A 344 2.53 -35.35 -23.28
N SER A 345 2.20 -35.86 -24.46
CA SER A 345 2.53 -35.43 -25.82
C SER A 345 2.21 -33.97 -26.19
N PRO A 346 2.91 -33.39 -27.18
CA PRO A 346 2.66 -32.03 -27.65
C PRO A 346 1.49 -32.03 -28.65
N GLU A 347 0.25 -31.92 -28.16
CA GLU A 347 -0.82 -31.40 -29.00
C GLU A 347 -0.77 -29.88 -29.03
N LYS A 348 -0.91 -29.33 -30.24
CA LYS A 348 -0.73 -27.92 -30.60
C LYS A 348 -1.52 -26.99 -29.64
N PRO A 349 -0.95 -25.86 -29.19
CA PRO A 349 -1.68 -24.92 -28.34
C PRO A 349 -2.84 -24.33 -29.14
N LYS A 350 -4.08 -24.65 -28.75
CA LYS A 350 -5.26 -23.87 -29.14
C LYS A 350 -5.02 -22.41 -28.72
N PRO A 351 -5.53 -21.42 -29.48
CA PRO A 351 -5.42 -20.01 -29.10
C PRO A 351 -5.99 -19.85 -27.68
N ASP A 352 -5.31 -19.05 -26.88
CA ASP A 352 -5.53 -18.91 -25.44
C ASP A 352 -7.02 -18.63 -25.13
N ASP A 353 -7.79 -19.66 -24.75
CA ASP A 353 -9.22 -19.57 -24.41
C ASP A 353 -9.47 -18.77 -23.10
N HIS A 354 -8.42 -18.22 -22.50
CA HIS A 354 -8.49 -17.45 -21.26
C HIS A 354 -8.95 -16.02 -21.52
N LEU A 355 -10.05 -15.65 -20.86
CA LEU A 355 -10.66 -14.34 -20.94
C LEU A 355 -10.09 -13.44 -19.84
N TYR A 356 -8.92 -12.85 -20.08
CA TYR A 356 -8.24 -11.92 -19.17
C TYR A 356 -9.13 -10.76 -18.68
N VAL A 357 -10.07 -10.32 -19.52
CA VAL A 357 -11.04 -9.26 -19.15
C VAL A 357 -11.93 -9.71 -17.99
N LEU A 358 -12.41 -10.96 -18.01
CA LEU A 358 -13.26 -11.49 -16.95
C LEU A 358 -12.47 -11.78 -15.67
N GLU A 359 -11.23 -12.24 -15.79
CA GLU A 359 -10.32 -12.37 -14.65
C GLU A 359 -10.09 -11.01 -13.98
N HIS A 360 -9.76 -9.98 -14.76
CA HIS A 360 -9.54 -8.65 -14.22
C HIS A 360 -10.80 -8.09 -13.55
N ASN A 361 -11.97 -8.31 -14.16
CA ASN A 361 -13.25 -7.92 -13.58
C ASN A 361 -13.54 -8.63 -12.26
N LEU A 362 -13.20 -9.91 -12.12
CA LEU A 362 -13.33 -10.63 -10.84
C LEU A 362 -12.52 -9.97 -9.73
N HIS A 363 -11.28 -9.58 -10.02
CA HIS A 363 -10.42 -8.87 -9.07
C HIS A 363 -10.98 -7.49 -8.72
N GLN A 364 -11.56 -6.76 -9.68
CA GLN A 364 -12.22 -5.48 -9.42
C GLN A 364 -13.48 -5.65 -8.57
N MET A 365 -14.32 -6.62 -8.89
CA MET A 365 -15.56 -6.88 -8.15
C MET A 365 -15.29 -7.36 -6.73
N MET A 366 -14.23 -8.15 -6.49
CA MET A 366 -13.81 -8.53 -5.15
C MET A 366 -13.33 -7.32 -4.33
N ARG A 367 -12.58 -6.40 -4.94
CA ARG A 367 -12.16 -5.15 -4.28
C ARG A 367 -13.34 -4.25 -3.92
N GLU A 368 -14.33 -4.16 -4.80
CA GLU A 368 -15.56 -3.42 -4.51
C GLU A 368 -16.37 -4.09 -3.39
N PHE A 369 -16.43 -5.44 -3.37
CA PHE A 369 -17.04 -6.20 -2.29
C PHE A 369 -16.35 -5.94 -0.94
N HIS A 370 -15.02 -5.97 -0.90
CA HIS A 370 -14.21 -5.61 0.27
C HIS A 370 -14.51 -4.17 0.76
N LYS A 371 -14.59 -3.20 -0.16
CA LYS A 371 -14.93 -1.80 0.15
C LYS A 371 -16.34 -1.66 0.73
N GLN A 372 -17.33 -2.37 0.17
CA GLN A 372 -18.70 -2.38 0.66
C GLN A 372 -18.82 -3.00 2.06
N GLN A 373 -18.01 -4.03 2.34
CA GLN A 373 -17.93 -4.63 3.68
C GLN A 373 -17.35 -3.65 4.70
N LEU A 374 -16.27 -2.94 4.37
CA LEU A 374 -15.69 -1.89 5.21
C LEU A 374 -16.68 -0.74 5.49
N SER A 375 -17.34 -0.22 4.45
CA SER A 375 -18.29 0.90 4.60
C SER A 375 -19.50 0.51 5.45
N SER A 376 -19.88 -0.77 5.46
CA SER A 376 -20.94 -1.28 6.35
C SER A 376 -20.51 -1.39 7.83
N VAL A 377 -19.20 -1.39 8.10
CA VAL A 377 -18.60 -1.57 9.43
C VAL A 377 -18.17 -0.25 10.06
N VAL A 378 -17.84 0.79 9.28
CA VAL A 378 -17.33 2.06 9.80
C VAL A 378 -18.39 3.16 9.72
N MET A 379 -19.12 3.32 10.82
CA MET A 379 -19.53 4.63 11.35
C MET A 379 -19.50 4.52 12.88
N PRO A 380 -18.39 4.86 13.57
CA PRO A 380 -18.50 5.20 14.98
C PRO A 380 -19.23 6.54 15.03
N HIS A 381 -20.40 6.57 15.67
CA HIS A 381 -21.13 7.81 15.92
C HIS A 381 -21.26 8.00 17.44
N PRO A 382 -21.39 9.27 17.89
CA PRO A 382 -21.25 9.67 19.29
C PRO A 382 -22.12 8.83 20.23
N ALA A 383 -21.66 8.68 21.47
CA ALA A 383 -22.20 7.82 22.52
C ALA A 383 -23.69 8.04 22.88
N SER A 384 -24.39 8.96 22.23
CA SER A 384 -25.80 9.30 22.43
C SER A 384 -26.78 8.72 21.41
N ALA A 385 -26.33 8.05 20.35
CA ALA A 385 -27.24 7.43 19.37
C ALA A 385 -27.65 5.99 19.82
N PRO A 386 -28.95 5.69 19.99
CA PRO A 386 -29.38 4.35 20.37
C PRO A 386 -28.99 3.34 19.27
N PHE A 387 -28.44 2.19 19.68
CA PHE A 387 -28.00 1.11 18.79
C PHE A 387 -29.16 0.53 17.96
N GLY A 388 -29.46 1.16 16.81
CA GLY A 388 -30.44 0.66 15.85
C GLY A 388 -29.88 -0.46 14.96
N HIS A 389 -30.74 -1.45 14.64
CA HIS A 389 -30.45 -2.51 13.67
C HIS A 389 -29.96 -1.94 12.33
N LYS A 390 -28.98 -2.60 11.67
CA LYS A 390 -28.40 -2.18 10.37
C LYS A 390 -29.44 -1.80 9.30
N ARG A 391 -30.65 -2.40 9.35
CA ARG A 391 -31.76 -2.12 8.44
C ARG A 391 -32.41 -0.75 8.65
N LEU A 392 -32.55 -0.28 9.89
CA LEU A 392 -33.11 1.06 10.18
C LEU A 392 -32.18 2.19 9.72
N ARG A 393 -30.88 1.91 9.61
CA ARG A 393 -29.87 2.88 9.12
C ARG A 393 -29.97 3.17 7.63
N LEU A 394 -30.47 2.21 6.84
CA LEU A 394 -30.64 2.34 5.39
C LEU A 394 -31.91 3.10 5.02
N ALA A 395 -32.90 3.19 5.92
CA ALA A 395 -34.12 3.96 5.70
C ALA A 395 -33.83 5.45 5.51
N GLY A 396 -32.79 5.96 6.18
CA GLY A 396 -32.36 7.36 6.09
C GLY A 396 -33.48 8.36 6.42
N PRO A 397 -33.29 9.66 6.12
CA PRO A 397 -34.35 10.67 6.22
C PRO A 397 -35.49 10.48 5.20
N LEU A 398 -35.35 9.51 4.29
CA LEU A 398 -36.32 9.17 3.24
C LEU A 398 -37.33 8.10 3.68
N ALA A 399 -37.17 7.55 4.90
CA ALA A 399 -38.10 6.59 5.51
C ALA A 399 -38.47 5.39 4.63
N TYR A 400 -37.49 4.78 3.95
CA TYR A 400 -37.75 3.62 3.09
C TYR A 400 -38.43 2.48 3.86
N ASP A 401 -39.46 1.89 3.24
CA ASP A 401 -40.18 0.76 3.81
C ASP A 401 -39.35 -0.53 3.78
N LYS A 402 -39.70 -1.51 4.61
CA LYS A 402 -38.99 -2.80 4.71
C LYS A 402 -38.85 -3.51 3.36
N THR A 403 -39.84 -3.37 2.50
CA THR A 403 -39.87 -3.90 1.12
C THR A 403 -38.92 -3.14 0.21
N GLU A 404 -38.89 -1.81 0.30
CA GLU A 404 -38.01 -0.94 -0.49
C GLU A 404 -36.54 -1.13 -0.10
N ILE A 405 -36.22 -1.19 1.20
CA ILE A 405 -34.88 -1.53 1.68
C ILE A 405 -34.47 -2.93 1.22
N SER A 406 -35.41 -3.89 1.20
CA SER A 406 -35.13 -5.23 0.70
C SER A 406 -34.88 -5.26 -0.81
N SER A 407 -35.52 -4.37 -1.59
CA SER A 407 -35.25 -4.23 -3.02
C SER A 407 -33.91 -3.53 -3.31
N LEU A 408 -33.54 -2.53 -2.49
CA LEU A 408 -32.24 -1.86 -2.55
C LEU A 408 -31.09 -2.78 -2.09
N GLN A 409 -31.38 -3.77 -1.24
CA GLN A 409 -30.44 -4.79 -0.76
C GLN A 409 -30.28 -6.01 -1.69
N GLN A 410 -30.94 -6.06 -2.86
CA GLN A 410 -30.64 -7.08 -3.87
C GLN A 410 -29.26 -6.79 -4.51
N SER A 411 -28.20 -7.02 -3.74
CA SER A 411 -26.85 -7.08 -4.27
C SER A 411 -26.69 -8.40 -5.00
N GLU A 412 -26.65 -8.34 -6.33
CA GLU A 412 -26.29 -9.49 -7.15
C GLU A 412 -24.95 -10.08 -6.68
N GLY A 413 -24.89 -11.41 -6.59
CA GLY A 413 -23.67 -12.13 -6.23
C GLY A 413 -22.54 -11.89 -7.22
N LEU A 414 -21.29 -12.10 -6.79
CA LEU A 414 -20.12 -12.05 -7.65
C LEU A 414 -20.24 -12.98 -8.87
N LEU A 415 -20.79 -14.19 -8.67
CA LEU A 415 -21.03 -15.17 -9.71
C LEU A 415 -22.15 -14.75 -10.67
N GLU A 416 -23.22 -14.13 -10.18
CA GLU A 416 -24.28 -13.61 -11.06
C GLU A 416 -23.76 -12.48 -11.94
N LYS A 417 -22.98 -11.55 -11.36
CA LYS A 417 -22.34 -10.45 -12.09
C LYS A 417 -21.39 -10.97 -13.18
N ILE A 418 -20.54 -11.96 -12.87
CA ILE A 418 -19.64 -12.51 -13.89
C ILE A 418 -20.40 -13.27 -14.97
N ILE A 419 -21.49 -13.99 -14.63
CA ILE A 419 -22.34 -14.64 -15.63
C ILE A 419 -22.99 -13.60 -16.54
N LYS A 420 -23.48 -12.47 -16.00
CA LYS A 420 -24.03 -11.36 -16.81
C LYS A 420 -22.96 -10.74 -17.71
N GLN A 421 -21.75 -10.52 -17.20
CA GLN A 421 -20.63 -10.03 -18.01
C GLN A 421 -20.23 -11.02 -19.11
N ALA A 422 -20.17 -12.32 -18.80
CA ALA A 422 -19.90 -13.37 -19.77
C ALA A 422 -20.99 -13.43 -20.86
N LYS A 423 -22.27 -13.31 -20.47
CA LYS A 423 -23.39 -13.16 -21.41
C LYS A 423 -23.19 -11.94 -22.31
N HIS A 424 -22.84 -10.79 -21.74
CA HIS A 424 -22.60 -9.57 -22.50
C HIS A 424 -21.41 -9.69 -23.46
N ILE A 425 -20.27 -10.23 -23.02
CA ILE A 425 -19.10 -10.47 -23.87
C ILE A 425 -19.44 -11.43 -25.00
N PHE A 426 -20.16 -12.51 -24.72
CA PHE A 426 -20.61 -13.45 -25.74
C PHE A 426 -21.54 -12.78 -26.75
N LEU A 427 -22.54 -12.02 -26.27
CA LEU A 427 -23.45 -11.25 -27.13
C LEU A 427 -22.75 -10.16 -27.95
N ARG A 428 -21.68 -9.56 -27.42
CA ARG A 428 -20.84 -8.58 -28.13
C ARG A 428 -19.93 -9.26 -29.16
N SER A 429 -19.38 -10.43 -28.86
CA SER A 429 -18.60 -11.20 -29.84
C SER A 429 -19.47 -11.64 -31.02
N ARG A 430 -20.78 -11.82 -30.78
CA ARG A 430 -21.83 -11.97 -31.78
C ARG A 430 -22.40 -10.63 -32.27
N SER A 431 -21.56 -9.60 -32.45
CA SER A 431 -21.95 -8.30 -33.04
C SER A 431 -22.91 -8.52 -34.21
N ILE A 432 -24.16 -8.08 -33.98
CA ILE A 432 -25.32 -8.00 -34.86
C ILE A 432 -25.16 -8.78 -36.17
N GLN A 433 -25.36 -10.10 -36.10
CA GLN A 433 -25.59 -10.90 -37.29
C GLN A 433 -27.01 -10.59 -37.79
N LEU A 434 -27.12 -9.64 -38.72
CA LEU A 434 -28.32 -9.45 -39.50
C LEU A 434 -28.34 -10.58 -40.53
N GLN A 435 -29.26 -11.54 -40.37
CA GLN A 435 -29.38 -12.64 -41.32
C GLN A 435 -30.32 -12.21 -42.45
N LEU A 436 -29.71 -11.93 -43.61
CA LEU A 436 -30.37 -11.59 -44.86
C LEU A 436 -30.48 -12.86 -45.70
N ASN A 437 -31.67 -13.42 -45.82
CA ASN A 437 -31.95 -14.53 -46.73
C ASN A 437 -32.55 -13.94 -48.01
N ILE A 438 -31.74 -13.86 -49.07
CA ILE A 438 -32.15 -13.32 -50.38
C ILE A 438 -32.62 -14.50 -51.25
N GLY A 439 -33.93 -14.60 -51.45
CA GLY A 439 -34.55 -15.53 -52.40
C GLY A 439 -34.96 -14.82 -53.69
N VAL A 440 -35.23 -15.59 -54.75
CA VAL A 440 -35.57 -15.07 -56.09
C VAL A 440 -36.87 -14.25 -56.10
N GLU A 441 -37.77 -14.49 -55.15
CA GLU A 441 -39.09 -13.85 -55.06
C GLU A 441 -39.29 -12.97 -53.80
N GLN A 442 -38.43 -13.13 -52.78
CA GLN A 442 -38.58 -12.43 -51.50
C GLN A 442 -37.25 -12.29 -50.76
N ILE A 443 -37.06 -11.18 -50.07
CA ILE A 443 -35.92 -10.93 -49.19
C ILE A 443 -36.43 -11.01 -47.75
N ARG A 444 -35.91 -11.96 -46.97
CA ARG A 444 -36.28 -12.11 -45.55
C ARG A 444 -35.15 -11.59 -44.66
N VAL A 445 -35.44 -10.55 -43.90
CA VAL A 445 -34.56 -9.98 -42.89
C VAL A 445 -35.02 -10.44 -41.51
N VAL A 446 -34.13 -11.10 -40.77
CA VAL A 446 -34.40 -11.50 -39.38
C VAL A 446 -33.60 -10.60 -38.45
N HIS A 447 -34.31 -9.78 -37.68
CA HIS A 447 -33.74 -8.96 -36.62
C HIS A 447 -33.41 -9.81 -35.38
N ARG A 448 -32.46 -9.30 -34.59
CA ARG A 448 -32.01 -9.95 -33.35
C ARG A 448 -33.09 -10.03 -32.26
N ASP A 449 -34.08 -9.14 -32.29
CA ASP A 449 -35.24 -9.16 -31.41
C ASP A 449 -36.31 -10.19 -31.83
N GLY A 450 -36.03 -10.96 -32.89
CA GLY A 450 -36.93 -11.97 -33.44
C GLY A 450 -37.93 -11.42 -34.46
N ARG A 451 -37.90 -10.12 -34.78
CA ARG A 451 -38.75 -9.55 -35.83
C ARG A 451 -38.29 -10.04 -37.19
N VAL A 452 -39.23 -10.52 -37.99
CA VAL A 452 -38.99 -10.95 -39.36
C VAL A 452 -39.63 -9.91 -40.27
N ILE A 453 -38.82 -9.26 -41.10
CA ILE A 453 -39.29 -8.37 -42.16
C ILE A 453 -39.13 -9.11 -43.49
N THR A 454 -40.23 -9.29 -44.20
CA THR A 454 -40.24 -9.79 -45.57
C THR A 454 -40.37 -8.60 -46.52
N LEU A 455 -39.31 -8.34 -47.27
CA LEU A 455 -39.24 -7.35 -48.34
C LEU A 455 -39.48 -8.05 -49.69
N SER A 456 -39.96 -7.29 -50.68
CA SER A 456 -40.13 -7.77 -52.05
C SER A 456 -38.77 -7.99 -52.74
N HIS A 457 -38.80 -8.49 -53.97
CA HIS A 457 -37.61 -8.66 -54.81
C HIS A 457 -37.03 -7.33 -55.35
N GLN A 458 -37.64 -6.19 -55.00
CA GLN A 458 -37.22 -4.89 -55.48
C GLN A 458 -35.97 -4.41 -54.75
N GLU A 459 -34.89 -4.14 -55.50
CA GLU A 459 -33.61 -3.67 -54.95
C GLU A 459 -33.74 -2.38 -54.12
N GLN A 460 -34.70 -1.52 -54.48
CA GLN A 460 -34.99 -0.27 -53.77
C GLN A 460 -35.41 -0.53 -52.32
N GLU A 461 -36.25 -1.53 -52.03
CA GLU A 461 -36.68 -1.82 -50.65
C GLU A 461 -35.52 -2.28 -49.76
N LEU A 462 -34.59 -3.05 -50.34
CA LEU A 462 -33.39 -3.48 -49.63
C LEU A 462 -32.46 -2.29 -49.36
N GLN A 463 -32.28 -1.40 -50.34
CA GLN A 463 -31.47 -0.19 -50.19
C GLN A 463 -32.05 0.75 -49.12
N ASP A 464 -33.36 0.97 -49.16
CA ASP A 464 -34.12 1.78 -48.21
C ASP A 464 -34.02 1.21 -46.78
N PHE A 465 -34.11 -0.12 -46.66
CA PHE A 465 -33.91 -0.82 -45.40
C PHE A 465 -32.48 -0.63 -44.85
N LEU A 466 -31.46 -0.83 -45.69
CA LEU A 466 -30.06 -0.65 -45.28
C LEU A 466 -29.77 0.80 -44.87
N LEU A 467 -30.29 1.78 -45.60
CA LEU A 467 -30.20 3.21 -45.24
C LEU A 467 -30.84 3.49 -43.87
N SER A 468 -32.01 2.90 -43.59
CA SER A 468 -32.67 3.00 -42.28
C SER A 468 -31.84 2.37 -41.15
N GLN A 469 -31.21 1.21 -41.40
CA GLN A 469 -30.34 0.58 -40.41
C GLN A 469 -29.05 1.39 -40.17
N MET A 470 -28.47 1.96 -41.23
CA MET A 470 -27.28 2.81 -41.12
C MET A 470 -27.56 4.08 -40.32
N SER A 471 -28.71 4.74 -40.54
CA SER A 471 -29.05 5.98 -39.84
C SER A 471 -29.25 5.75 -38.34
N GLN A 472 -29.94 4.66 -37.97
CA GLN A 472 -30.13 4.22 -36.58
C GLN A 472 -28.78 3.88 -35.90
N HIS A 473 -27.91 3.16 -36.61
CA HIS A 473 -26.61 2.77 -36.08
C HIS A 473 -25.73 3.99 -35.76
N GLN A 474 -25.74 5.01 -36.61
CA GLN A 474 -24.99 6.25 -36.40
C GLN A 474 -25.41 6.98 -35.12
N VAL A 475 -26.71 7.09 -34.83
CA VAL A 475 -27.22 7.71 -33.59
C VAL A 475 -26.84 6.88 -32.35
N HIS A 476 -26.94 5.55 -32.46
CA HIS A 476 -26.50 4.65 -31.39
C HIS A 476 -24.99 4.75 -31.13
N ALA A 477 -24.18 4.92 -32.17
CA ALA A 477 -22.74 5.14 -32.03
C ALA A 477 -22.44 6.42 -31.23
N VAL A 478 -23.19 7.51 -31.48
CA VAL A 478 -23.07 8.77 -30.72
C VAL A 478 -23.46 8.59 -29.25
N GLN A 479 -24.51 7.80 -28.97
CA GLN A 479 -24.91 7.48 -27.60
C GLN A 479 -23.79 6.75 -26.84
N GLN A 480 -23.11 5.79 -27.48
CA GLN A 480 -22.00 5.09 -26.85
C GLN A 480 -20.75 5.96 -26.73
N LEU A 481 -20.46 6.78 -27.74
CA LEU A 481 -19.36 7.75 -27.73
C LEU A 481 -19.50 8.75 -26.57
N ALA A 482 -20.72 9.27 -26.34
CA ALA A 482 -20.99 10.18 -25.23
C ALA A 482 -20.60 9.57 -23.88
N LYS A 483 -20.90 8.29 -23.64
CA LYS A 483 -20.52 7.58 -22.41
C LYS A 483 -19.01 7.46 -22.25
N VAL A 484 -18.28 7.24 -23.35
CA VAL A 484 -16.80 7.14 -23.33
C VAL A 484 -16.16 8.50 -23.06
N MET A 485 -16.72 9.58 -23.62
CA MET A 485 -16.22 10.95 -23.46
C MET A 485 -16.67 11.63 -22.14
N GLY A 486 -17.41 10.92 -21.28
CA GLY A 486 -17.93 11.48 -20.01
C GLY A 486 -19.14 12.42 -20.17
N TRP A 487 -19.76 12.45 -21.35
CA TRP A 487 -20.96 13.23 -21.63
C TRP A 487 -22.22 12.48 -21.15
N HIS A 488 -23.23 13.24 -20.71
CA HIS A 488 -24.47 12.68 -20.16
C HIS A 488 -25.53 12.56 -21.25
N VAL A 489 -26.10 11.37 -21.46
CA VAL A 489 -27.21 11.18 -22.41
C VAL A 489 -28.52 11.63 -21.75
N LEU A 490 -29.14 12.67 -22.30
CA LEU A 490 -30.40 13.24 -21.79
C LEU A 490 -31.63 12.57 -22.38
N SER A 491 -31.59 12.26 -23.67
CA SER A 491 -32.70 11.63 -24.38
C SER A 491 -32.18 10.81 -25.56
N PHE A 492 -32.86 9.70 -25.85
CA PHE A 492 -32.58 8.82 -26.97
C PHE A 492 -33.88 8.20 -27.46
N SER A 493 -34.14 8.28 -28.77
CA SER A 493 -35.28 7.61 -29.40
C SER A 493 -34.91 7.08 -30.78
N ASN A 494 -35.31 5.83 -31.05
CA ASN A 494 -35.19 5.19 -32.37
C ASN A 494 -36.32 5.59 -33.33
N HIS A 495 -37.41 6.15 -32.79
CA HIS A 495 -38.63 6.47 -33.54
C HIS A 495 -39.10 7.86 -33.14
N VAL A 496 -38.54 8.88 -33.77
CA VAL A 496 -38.84 10.27 -33.47
C VAL A 496 -40.09 10.70 -34.22
N GLY A 497 -41.19 10.90 -33.49
CA GLY A 497 -42.45 11.40 -34.06
C GLY A 497 -42.52 12.92 -34.26
N LEU A 498 -41.38 13.61 -34.20
CA LEU A 498 -41.28 15.08 -34.27
C LEU A 498 -40.28 15.51 -35.35
N GLY A 499 -40.64 16.52 -36.14
CA GLY A 499 -39.84 17.03 -37.26
C GLY A 499 -40.36 16.56 -38.63
N PRO A 500 -39.60 16.80 -39.72
CA PRO A 500 -40.03 16.43 -41.07
C PRO A 500 -40.20 14.91 -41.18
N VAL A 501 -41.34 14.48 -41.72
CA VAL A 501 -41.63 13.05 -41.93
C VAL A 501 -40.67 12.53 -43.01
N GLU A 502 -39.98 11.44 -42.71
CA GLU A 502 -39.09 10.76 -43.67
C GLU A 502 -39.94 9.85 -44.55
N SER A 503 -39.67 9.79 -45.86
CA SER A 503 -40.40 8.90 -46.76
C SER A 503 -40.06 7.42 -46.54
N ILE A 504 -38.85 7.17 -46.00
CA ILE A 504 -38.28 5.86 -45.75
C ILE A 504 -38.00 5.72 -44.25
N GLY A 505 -38.60 4.71 -43.60
CA GLY A 505 -38.32 4.37 -42.20
C GLY A 505 -38.54 5.50 -41.17
N ASN A 506 -37.99 5.33 -39.97
CA ASN A 506 -38.13 6.29 -38.87
C ASN A 506 -36.82 7.02 -38.59
N ALA A 507 -36.88 8.34 -38.38
CA ALA A 507 -35.74 9.11 -37.89
C ALA A 507 -35.41 8.73 -36.44
N SER A 508 -34.12 8.71 -36.13
CA SER A 508 -33.59 8.50 -34.78
C SER A 508 -32.98 9.79 -34.24
N ALA A 509 -33.04 10.01 -32.93
CA ALA A 509 -32.42 11.17 -32.31
C ALA A 509 -31.80 10.86 -30.95
N VAL A 510 -30.75 11.61 -30.63
CA VAL A 510 -30.09 11.58 -29.33
C VAL A 510 -29.73 13.01 -28.90
N THR A 511 -29.97 13.31 -27.64
CA THR A 511 -29.54 14.57 -27.01
C THR A 511 -28.59 14.25 -25.88
N VAL A 512 -27.43 14.89 -25.88
CA VAL A 512 -26.35 14.69 -24.90
C VAL A 512 -25.92 16.03 -24.30
N ALA A 513 -25.47 16.04 -23.05
CA ALA A 513 -24.96 17.20 -22.34
C ALA A 513 -23.47 17.02 -21.99
N SER A 514 -22.73 18.12 -22.02
CA SER A 514 -21.33 18.15 -21.61
C SER A 514 -21.18 17.78 -20.12
N PRO A 515 -19.99 17.32 -19.68
CA PRO A 515 -19.76 16.91 -18.30
C PRO A 515 -20.03 18.03 -17.27
N ASN A 516 -19.83 19.29 -17.66
CA ASN A 516 -20.09 20.48 -16.85
C ASN A 516 -21.53 21.02 -16.98
N GLY A 517 -22.37 20.43 -17.85
CA GLY A 517 -23.76 20.83 -18.06
C GLY A 517 -23.97 22.13 -18.87
N GLU A 518 -22.90 22.75 -19.36
CA GLU A 518 -22.94 24.04 -20.07
C GLU A 518 -23.40 23.93 -21.53
N HIS A 519 -22.99 22.87 -22.22
CA HIS A 519 -23.30 22.64 -23.63
C HIS A 519 -24.20 21.41 -23.77
N ALA A 520 -25.10 21.44 -24.75
CA ALA A 520 -25.84 20.25 -25.15
C ALA A 520 -25.78 20.06 -26.67
N ILE A 521 -25.67 18.81 -27.12
CA ILE A 521 -25.70 18.45 -28.53
C ILE A 521 -26.94 17.60 -28.78
N SER A 522 -27.77 18.00 -29.74
CA SER A 522 -28.90 17.22 -30.23
C SER A 522 -28.63 16.77 -31.65
N VAL A 523 -28.64 15.46 -31.87
CA VAL A 523 -28.42 14.82 -33.16
C VAL A 523 -29.73 14.17 -33.59
N ARG A 524 -30.20 14.49 -34.79
CA ARG A 524 -31.30 13.80 -35.47
C ARG A 524 -30.75 13.22 -36.76
N ASN A 525 -30.99 11.94 -37.02
CA ASN A 525 -30.56 11.28 -38.24
C ASN A 525 -31.75 10.57 -38.89
N GLY A 526 -32.04 10.97 -40.13
CA GLY A 526 -33.01 10.32 -41.00
C GLY A 526 -32.28 9.57 -42.13
N PRO A 527 -32.86 8.48 -42.67
CA PRO A 527 -32.27 7.77 -43.80
C PRO A 527 -32.28 8.58 -45.10
N GLU A 528 -33.24 9.50 -45.30
CA GLU A 528 -33.30 10.38 -46.48
C GLU A 528 -32.82 11.80 -46.12
N GLY A 529 -33.34 12.37 -45.02
CA GLY A 529 -33.02 13.72 -44.55
C GLY A 529 -31.61 13.87 -43.95
N GLY A 530 -30.86 12.78 -43.83
CA GLY A 530 -29.50 12.75 -43.31
C GLY A 530 -29.38 13.19 -41.85
N CYS A 531 -28.15 13.52 -41.45
CA CYS A 531 -27.84 13.90 -40.08
C CYS A 531 -27.89 15.43 -39.88
N LYS A 532 -28.70 15.86 -38.91
CA LYS A 532 -28.76 17.24 -38.41
C LYS A 532 -28.24 17.29 -36.98
N VAL A 533 -27.24 18.13 -36.74
CA VAL A 533 -26.59 18.28 -35.44
C VAL A 533 -26.77 19.72 -34.96
N LEU A 534 -27.38 19.88 -33.79
CA LEU A 534 -27.63 21.16 -33.15
C LEU A 534 -26.80 21.24 -31.87
N VAL A 535 -26.07 22.33 -31.70
CA VAL A 535 -25.34 22.63 -30.47
C VAL A 535 -26.04 23.75 -29.73
N GLN A 536 -26.37 23.50 -28.48
CA GLN A 536 -26.92 24.44 -27.54
C GLN A 536 -25.79 25.05 -26.72
N PHE A 537 -25.64 26.38 -26.80
CA PHE A 537 -24.60 27.12 -26.09
C PHE A 537 -25.11 27.66 -24.73
N PRO A 538 -24.21 27.99 -23.80
CA PRO A 538 -24.55 28.72 -22.58
C PRO A 538 -25.17 30.08 -22.89
N ARG A 539 -26.08 30.56 -22.02
CA ARG A 539 -26.85 31.80 -22.21
C ARG A 539 -26.00 33.10 -22.11
N SER A 540 -24.70 33.01 -21.82
CA SER A 540 -23.84 34.16 -21.47
C SER A 540 -23.31 34.98 -22.65
N GLN A 541 -23.56 34.60 -23.91
CA GLN A 541 -23.01 35.31 -25.08
C GLN A 541 -24.01 36.14 -25.91
N THR A 542 -25.27 36.25 -25.52
CA THR A 542 -26.26 37.02 -26.31
C THR A 542 -26.65 38.32 -25.61
N LYS A 543 -26.23 39.46 -26.18
CA LYS A 543 -26.84 40.75 -25.88
C LYS A 543 -28.25 40.74 -26.47
N GLU A 544 -29.23 40.78 -25.57
CA GLU A 544 -30.67 41.03 -25.77
C GLU A 544 -31.47 39.99 -26.57
N LEU A 545 -32.46 39.38 -25.90
CA LEU A 545 -33.57 38.64 -26.52
C LEU A 545 -34.90 39.10 -25.87
N PRO A 546 -36.02 39.04 -26.62
CA PRO A 546 -37.30 39.60 -26.18
C PRO A 546 -37.88 38.82 -25.00
N LYS A 547 -38.42 39.56 -24.03
CA LYS A 547 -39.16 38.97 -22.91
C LYS A 547 -40.35 38.17 -23.47
N SER A 548 -40.43 36.89 -23.12
CA SER A 548 -41.64 36.09 -23.35
C SER A 548 -42.63 36.39 -22.24
N ASP A 549 -43.82 36.87 -22.57
CA ASP A 549 -44.89 37.23 -21.62
C ASP A 549 -45.36 36.06 -20.72
N VAL A 550 -44.98 34.83 -21.07
CA VAL A 550 -45.40 33.59 -20.40
C VAL A 550 -44.45 33.18 -19.27
N ILE A 551 -43.17 33.54 -19.33
CA ILE A 551 -42.16 33.14 -18.34
C ILE A 551 -41.76 34.35 -17.52
N GLN A 552 -42.47 34.56 -16.41
CA GLN A 552 -42.33 35.75 -15.55
C GLN A 552 -41.30 35.56 -14.42
N ASP A 553 -40.93 34.31 -14.10
CA ASP A 553 -40.10 33.98 -12.95
C ASP A 553 -38.62 33.81 -13.35
N THR A 554 -37.74 34.59 -12.69
CA THR A 554 -36.32 34.73 -13.00
C THR A 554 -35.53 33.43 -12.84
N LYS A 555 -36.02 32.44 -12.10
CA LYS A 555 -35.35 31.13 -11.99
C LYS A 555 -35.29 30.37 -13.33
N TRP A 556 -36.29 30.57 -14.19
CA TRP A 556 -36.36 29.95 -15.51
C TRP A 556 -35.50 30.67 -16.57
N SER A 557 -34.94 31.84 -16.23
CA SER A 557 -33.96 32.54 -17.06
C SER A 557 -32.61 31.80 -17.17
N HIS A 558 -32.37 30.77 -16.33
CA HIS A 558 -31.19 29.91 -16.39
C HIS A 558 -31.33 28.70 -17.33
N LEU A 559 -32.51 28.46 -17.93
CA LEU A 559 -32.70 27.37 -18.88
C LEU A 559 -32.12 27.73 -20.26
N ARG A 560 -30.86 27.33 -20.47
CA ARG A 560 -30.09 27.11 -21.74
C ARG A 560 -30.21 28.14 -22.89
N GLY A 561 -29.10 28.36 -23.60
CA GLY A 561 -29.00 29.34 -24.69
C GLY A 561 -29.55 28.89 -26.05
N PRO A 562 -29.38 29.72 -27.09
CA PRO A 562 -29.85 29.43 -28.44
C PRO A 562 -29.12 28.21 -29.03
N ASN A 563 -29.85 27.45 -29.85
CA ASN A 563 -29.31 26.33 -30.62
C ASN A 563 -28.73 26.84 -31.95
N LYS A 564 -27.53 26.38 -32.33
CA LYS A 564 -26.96 26.60 -33.67
C LYS A 564 -26.76 25.27 -34.39
N GLU A 565 -27.09 25.24 -35.67
CA GLU A 565 -26.86 24.06 -36.52
C GLU A 565 -25.40 23.98 -36.97
N VAL A 566 -24.83 22.80 -36.79
CA VAL A 566 -23.45 22.50 -37.17
C VAL A 566 -23.40 22.15 -38.65
N HIS A 567 -22.62 22.91 -39.40
CA HIS A 567 -22.44 22.67 -40.83
C HIS A 567 -21.47 21.49 -41.05
N TRP A 568 -22.05 20.30 -41.23
CA TRP A 568 -21.33 19.02 -41.27
C TRP A 568 -20.29 18.89 -42.40
N SER A 569 -20.55 19.56 -43.53
CA SER A 569 -19.69 19.54 -44.72
C SER A 569 -18.36 20.27 -44.51
N LYS A 570 -18.29 21.19 -43.54
CA LYS A 570 -17.10 22.01 -43.25
C LYS A 570 -16.26 21.47 -42.08
N MET A 571 -16.73 20.42 -41.40
CA MET A 571 -16.03 19.84 -40.24
C MET A 571 -15.00 18.79 -40.68
N GLU A 572 -13.79 18.88 -40.14
CA GLU A 572 -12.71 17.93 -40.40
C GLU A 572 -13.04 16.56 -39.83
N GLY A 573 -12.76 15.49 -40.60
CA GLY A 573 -12.96 14.12 -40.16
C GLY A 573 -13.44 13.18 -41.27
N ARG A 574 -12.95 11.93 -41.25
CA ARG A 574 -13.25 10.93 -42.30
C ARG A 574 -14.63 10.30 -42.14
N ASN A 575 -15.05 10.02 -40.91
CA ASN A 575 -16.27 9.27 -40.60
C ASN A 575 -17.17 10.06 -39.64
N PHE A 576 -18.47 9.71 -39.63
CA PHE A 576 -19.48 10.38 -38.82
C PHE A 576 -19.12 10.44 -37.32
N VAL A 577 -18.69 9.31 -36.76
CA VAL A 577 -18.34 9.17 -35.35
C VAL A 577 -17.13 10.04 -34.98
N TYR A 578 -16.11 10.09 -35.84
CA TYR A 578 -14.90 10.87 -35.60
C TYR A 578 -15.17 12.39 -35.61
N LYS A 579 -16.06 12.84 -36.51
CA LYS A 579 -16.52 14.24 -36.51
C LYS A 579 -17.29 14.58 -35.21
N MET A 580 -18.12 13.67 -34.73
CA MET A 580 -18.82 13.85 -33.45
C MET A 580 -17.87 13.86 -32.25
N GLU A 581 -16.81 13.04 -32.29
CA GLU A 581 -15.76 13.01 -31.26
C GLU A 581 -15.01 14.34 -31.20
N LEU A 582 -14.59 14.87 -32.36
CA LEU A 582 -13.95 16.19 -32.45
C LEU A 582 -14.87 17.31 -31.95
N LEU A 583 -16.17 17.26 -32.29
CA LEU A 583 -17.16 18.23 -31.82
C LEU A 583 -17.33 18.17 -30.30
N MET A 584 -17.45 16.98 -29.72
CA MET A 584 -17.56 16.80 -28.27
C MET A 584 -16.28 17.24 -27.56
N ALA A 585 -15.12 16.93 -28.12
CA ALA A 585 -13.83 17.36 -27.58
C ALA A 585 -13.70 18.89 -27.60
N ALA A 586 -14.07 19.56 -28.69
CA ALA A 586 -14.02 21.02 -28.80
C ALA A 586 -14.97 21.75 -27.84
N LEU A 587 -16.09 21.12 -27.47
CA LEU A 587 -17.09 21.66 -26.54
C LEU A 587 -16.85 21.24 -25.08
N THR A 588 -15.82 20.43 -24.83
CA THR A 588 -15.38 20.08 -23.48
C THR A 588 -14.22 21.02 -23.13
N PRO A 589 -14.37 21.94 -22.17
CA PRO A 589 -13.26 22.82 -21.78
C PRO A 589 -12.10 21.98 -21.24
N CYS A 590 -10.87 22.25 -21.70
CA CYS A 590 -9.68 21.74 -21.04
C CYS A 590 -9.60 22.35 -19.62
N PRO A 591 -9.27 21.55 -18.60
CA PRO A 591 -9.07 22.04 -17.24
C PRO A 591 -7.93 23.08 -17.14
#